data_AF-A0A1V5Z194-F1
#
_entry.id   AF-A0A1V5Z194-F1
#
_cell.length_a   1.000
_cell.length_b   1.000
_cell.length_c   1.000
_cell.angle_alpha   90.00
_cell.angle_beta   90.00
_cell.angle_gamma   90.00
#
_symmetry.space_group_name_H-M   'P 1'
#
loop_
_entity.id
_entity.type
_entity.pdbx_description
1 polymer ?
#
loop_
_entity_poly.entity_id
_entity_poly.type
_entity_poly.pdbx_seq_one_letter_code
_entity_poly.pdbx_strand_id
1 'polypeptide(L)'
;MIRKLLLTLPLLLVLFGCSDFLKKTPPPPAQETAGPKNKEEAQALIRPAIEPLRKTMQPGGPGISEAERQQVLLALQHAIVTYGDNQYGKEVLRDLGYELQDLARQASAQERYRLVLICIEASNLLEVNSAYLKRAGAQATTMLQKPMVSVKGFMDDLETKQLTVFLELTDYFTGKIDRVQAREGDEFNNLRLVRVIGRNKSVLFEYLKVPGLFFEVQSFAP
;
A
#
# COMPACT_ATOMS: atom_id res chain seq x y z
N MET A 1 -71.00 -64.59 17.45
CA MET A 1 -72.02 -63.67 18.01
C MET A 1 -71.49 -63.03 19.28
N ILE A 2 -70.87 -61.85 19.21
CA ILE A 2 -70.56 -61.03 20.38
C ILE A 2 -70.81 -59.56 20.02
N ARG A 3 -71.76 -58.96 20.74
CA ARG A 3 -72.07 -57.53 20.81
C ARG A 3 -71.12 -56.84 21.80
N LYS A 4 -70.74 -55.60 21.51
CA LYS A 4 -70.59 -54.40 22.39
C LYS A 4 -69.65 -53.43 21.63
N LEU A 5 -70.15 -52.45 20.88
CA LEU A 5 -70.76 -51.16 21.25
C LEU A 5 -69.78 -50.22 22.00
N LEU A 6 -69.73 -48.95 21.51
CA LEU A 6 -69.03 -47.74 21.98
C LEU A 6 -67.55 -47.60 21.56
N LEU A 7 -67.02 -46.46 21.09
CA LEU A 7 -67.55 -45.13 20.73
C LEU A 7 -66.37 -44.35 20.06
N THR A 8 -66.62 -43.63 18.96
CA THR A 8 -66.05 -42.32 18.54
C THR A 8 -64.52 -42.02 18.52
N LEU A 9 -64.03 -41.75 17.30
CA LEU A 9 -63.01 -40.75 16.83
C LEU A 9 -63.11 -39.37 17.56
N PRO A 10 -62.18 -38.37 17.45
CA PRO A 10 -60.94 -38.24 16.66
C PRO A 10 -59.72 -37.52 17.34
N LEU A 11 -58.56 -37.55 16.66
CA LEU A 11 -57.59 -36.44 16.45
C LEU A 11 -57.31 -35.44 17.60
N LEU A 12 -56.18 -35.59 18.31
CA LEU A 12 -55.41 -34.47 18.87
C LEU A 12 -54.00 -34.91 19.28
N LEU A 13 -52.97 -34.48 18.54
CA LEU A 13 -51.60 -34.39 19.08
C LEU A 13 -50.85 -33.30 18.31
N VAL A 14 -51.22 -32.07 18.66
CA VAL A 14 -50.56 -30.83 18.30
C VAL A 14 -49.50 -30.54 19.38
N LEU A 15 -48.25 -30.46 18.94
CA LEU A 15 -47.18 -29.57 19.42
C LEU A 15 -47.08 -29.34 20.95
N PHE A 16 -46.29 -30.19 21.62
CA PHE A 16 -45.58 -29.75 22.83
C PHE A 16 -44.21 -29.20 22.42
N GLY A 17 -43.94 -27.93 22.75
CA GLY A 17 -42.58 -27.41 22.87
C GLY A 17 -42.30 -26.09 22.14
N CYS A 18 -42.73 -24.97 22.71
CA CYS A 18 -41.99 -23.68 22.70
C CYS A 18 -42.81 -22.60 23.43
N SER A 19 -42.70 -22.52 24.76
CA SER A 19 -43.24 -21.40 25.53
C SER A 19 -42.19 -20.46 26.13
N ASP A 20 -40.88 -20.71 25.92
CA ASP A 20 -39.80 -19.86 26.46
C ASP A 20 -39.07 -18.99 25.43
N PHE A 21 -39.44 -19.03 24.15
CA PHE A 21 -38.79 -18.22 23.09
C PHE A 21 -39.46 -16.87 22.80
N LEU A 22 -40.50 -16.49 23.54
CA LEU A 22 -41.26 -15.24 23.32
C LEU A 22 -41.04 -14.14 24.37
N LYS A 23 -39.95 -14.19 25.15
CA LYS A 23 -39.38 -12.96 25.70
C LYS A 23 -38.45 -12.35 24.65
N LYS A 24 -39.07 -11.73 23.65
CA LYS A 24 -38.42 -10.78 22.76
C LYS A 24 -38.03 -9.58 23.63
N THR A 25 -36.84 -9.62 24.24
CA THR A 25 -36.23 -8.39 24.75
C THR A 25 -36.24 -7.40 23.58
N PRO A 26 -36.74 -6.16 23.78
CA PRO A 26 -36.65 -5.17 22.73
C PRO A 26 -35.17 -5.10 22.32
N PRO A 27 -34.86 -5.08 21.00
CA PRO A 27 -33.48 -4.88 20.58
C PRO A 27 -32.96 -3.65 21.32
N PRO A 28 -31.73 -3.70 21.89
CA PRO A 28 -31.14 -2.53 22.51
C PRO A 28 -31.35 -1.35 21.55
N PRO A 29 -31.84 -0.18 22.02
CA PRO A 29 -31.97 0.98 21.15
C PRO A 29 -30.64 1.12 20.41
N ALA A 30 -30.70 1.21 19.07
CA ALA A 30 -29.52 1.45 18.27
C ALA A 30 -28.80 2.61 18.95
N GLN A 31 -27.62 2.35 19.52
CA GLN A 31 -26.78 3.42 19.99
C GLN A 31 -26.47 4.20 18.73
N GLU A 32 -27.20 5.28 18.49
CA GLU A 32 -26.73 6.36 17.65
C GLU A 32 -25.37 6.67 18.24
N THR A 33 -24.29 6.22 17.58
CA THR A 33 -22.96 6.71 17.87
C THR A 33 -23.09 8.21 17.64
N ALA A 34 -23.30 8.94 18.74
CA ALA A 34 -23.46 10.38 18.68
C ALA A 34 -22.23 10.86 17.93
N GLY A 35 -22.44 11.34 16.69
CA GLY A 35 -21.36 11.81 15.85
C GLY A 35 -20.60 12.92 16.58
N PRO A 36 -19.37 13.23 16.14
CA PRO A 36 -18.58 14.28 16.78
C PRO A 36 -19.40 15.58 16.87
N LYS A 37 -19.37 16.22 18.04
CA LYS A 37 -20.17 17.41 18.35
C LYS A 37 -19.52 18.70 17.84
N ASN A 38 -18.23 18.66 17.57
CA ASN A 38 -17.44 19.76 17.04
C ASN A 38 -16.28 19.22 16.19
N LYS A 39 -15.54 20.15 15.56
CA LYS A 39 -14.43 19.82 14.67
C LYS A 39 -13.27 19.20 15.44
N GLU A 40 -13.00 19.65 16.66
CA GLU A 40 -11.89 19.16 17.50
C GLU A 40 -12.07 17.68 17.87
N GLU A 41 -13.30 17.27 18.22
CA GLU A 41 -13.65 15.89 18.52
C GLU A 41 -13.55 15.02 17.25
N ALA A 42 -14.05 15.51 16.11
CA ALA A 42 -13.89 14.83 14.82
C ALA A 42 -12.40 14.65 14.46
N GLN A 43 -11.58 15.67 14.70
CA GLN A 43 -10.13 15.58 14.48
C GLN A 43 -9.49 14.52 15.38
N ALA A 44 -9.82 14.48 16.67
CA ALA A 44 -9.25 13.50 17.59
C ALA A 44 -9.55 12.05 17.17
N LEU A 45 -10.73 11.82 16.59
CA LEU A 45 -11.19 10.50 16.15
C LEU A 45 -10.58 10.08 14.80
N ILE A 46 -10.51 10.99 13.84
CA ILE A 46 -10.18 10.66 12.44
C ILE A 46 -8.67 10.80 12.18
N ARG A 47 -8.03 11.83 12.74
CA ARG A 47 -6.63 12.18 12.45
C ARG A 47 -5.61 11.06 12.73
N PRO A 48 -5.79 10.18 13.73
CA PRO A 48 -4.89 9.05 13.96
C PRO A 48 -4.82 8.06 12.78
N ALA A 49 -5.81 8.04 11.88
CA ALA A 49 -5.85 7.10 10.76
C ALA A 49 -4.62 7.20 9.84
N ILE A 50 -4.03 8.39 9.68
CA ILE A 50 -2.85 8.60 8.82
C ILE A 50 -1.54 8.75 9.60
N GLU A 51 -1.57 8.51 10.91
CA GLU A 51 -0.40 8.73 11.76
C GLU A 51 0.82 7.85 11.40
N PRO A 52 0.66 6.60 10.95
CA PRO A 52 1.77 5.82 10.41
C PRO A 52 2.49 6.54 9.26
N LEU A 53 1.75 7.20 8.36
CA LEU A 53 2.35 7.96 7.24
C LEU A 53 3.15 9.16 7.72
N ARG A 54 2.65 9.88 8.73
CA ARG A 54 3.36 11.02 9.33
C ARG A 54 4.67 10.58 9.99
N LYS A 55 4.65 9.46 10.71
CA LYS A 55 5.85 8.89 11.35
C LYS A 55 6.90 8.48 10.32
N THR A 56 6.48 7.83 9.23
CA THR A 56 7.42 7.51 8.13
C THR A 56 8.04 8.77 7.54
N MET A 57 7.31 9.88 7.43
CA MET A 57 7.84 11.14 6.88
C MET A 57 8.93 11.82 7.73
N GLN A 58 9.08 11.45 9.00
CA GLN A 58 10.12 12.04 9.85
C GLN A 58 11.54 11.64 9.38
N PRO A 59 12.56 12.47 9.62
CA PRO A 59 13.96 12.10 9.37
C PRO A 59 14.31 10.82 10.12
N GLY A 60 14.85 9.81 9.42
CA GLY A 60 15.13 8.50 10.01
C GLY A 60 13.88 7.66 10.36
N GLY A 61 12.68 8.12 9.98
CA GLY A 61 11.44 7.39 10.19
C GLY A 61 11.48 6.02 9.49
N PRO A 62 10.86 4.99 10.10
CA PRO A 62 10.81 3.66 9.49
C PRO A 62 10.00 3.72 8.19
N GLY A 63 10.42 2.95 7.20
CA GLY A 63 9.59 2.70 6.02
C GLY A 63 8.25 2.07 6.43
N ILE A 64 7.21 2.31 5.65
CA ILE A 64 5.89 1.74 5.91
C ILE A 64 5.79 0.32 5.32
N SER A 65 5.42 -0.63 6.17
CA SER A 65 5.17 -2.02 5.77
C SER A 65 3.84 -2.16 5.02
N GLU A 66 3.65 -3.29 4.35
CA GLU A 66 2.40 -3.57 3.65
C GLU A 66 1.20 -3.73 4.61
N ALA A 67 1.45 -4.30 5.79
CA ALA A 67 0.44 -4.42 6.84
C ALA A 67 0.00 -3.04 7.36
N GLU A 68 0.94 -2.13 7.61
CA GLU A 68 0.65 -0.76 8.04
C GLU A 68 -0.07 0.04 6.95
N ARG A 69 0.34 -0.11 5.67
CA ARG A 69 -0.40 0.47 4.53
C ARG A 69 -1.86 0.04 4.58
N GLN A 70 -2.13 -1.26 4.70
CA GLN A 70 -3.50 -1.77 4.73
C GLN A 70 -4.29 -1.26 5.94
N GLN A 71 -3.65 -1.16 7.11
CA GLN A 71 -4.28 -0.61 8.31
C GLN A 71 -4.68 0.86 8.12
N VAL A 72 -3.84 1.68 7.50
CA VAL A 72 -4.15 3.09 7.20
C VAL A 72 -5.37 3.18 6.28
N LEU A 73 -5.40 2.41 5.19
CA LEU A 73 -6.51 2.44 4.24
C LEU A 73 -7.83 1.98 4.88
N LEU A 74 -7.80 0.92 5.69
CA LEU A 74 -8.98 0.44 6.42
C LEU A 74 -9.45 1.45 7.47
N ALA A 75 -8.53 2.09 8.20
CA ALA A 75 -8.87 3.11 9.18
C ALA A 75 -9.53 4.34 8.52
N LEU A 76 -9.03 4.77 7.35
CA LEU A 76 -9.65 5.83 6.56
C LEU A 76 -11.04 5.42 6.05
N GLN A 77 -11.18 4.21 5.50
CA GLN A 77 -12.48 3.71 5.04
C GLN A 77 -13.50 3.64 6.18
N HIS A 78 -13.08 3.14 7.35
CA HIS A 78 -13.91 3.15 8.55
C HIS A 78 -14.31 4.57 8.95
N ALA A 79 -13.38 5.52 8.95
CA ALA A 79 -13.69 6.90 9.28
C ALA A 79 -14.67 7.56 8.30
N ILE A 80 -14.57 7.24 7.00
CA ILE A 80 -15.51 7.68 5.97
C ILE A 80 -16.90 7.12 6.27
N VAL A 81 -17.04 5.82 6.54
CA VAL A 81 -18.34 5.20 6.82
C VAL A 81 -18.96 5.73 8.12
N THR A 82 -18.14 5.89 9.16
CA THR A 82 -18.62 6.23 10.50
C THR A 82 -18.90 7.72 10.67
N TYR A 83 -18.09 8.59 10.06
CA TYR A 83 -18.15 10.05 10.27
C TYR A 83 -18.44 10.85 8.99
N GLY A 84 -18.48 10.19 7.83
CA GLY A 84 -18.64 10.85 6.54
C GLY A 84 -19.99 11.50 6.32
N ASP A 85 -21.03 11.18 7.10
CA ASP A 85 -22.33 11.87 7.04
C ASP A 85 -22.42 13.08 8.00
N ASN A 86 -21.54 13.15 8.99
CA ASN A 86 -21.46 14.27 9.94
C ASN A 86 -20.71 15.46 9.31
N GLN A 87 -21.23 16.68 9.47
CA GLN A 87 -20.61 17.89 8.88
C GLN A 87 -19.16 18.10 9.33
N TYR A 88 -18.87 17.94 10.63
CA TYR A 88 -17.52 18.08 11.17
C TYR A 88 -16.62 16.95 10.68
N GLY A 89 -17.15 15.73 10.59
CA GLY A 89 -16.45 14.58 10.01
C GLY A 89 -16.04 14.81 8.55
N LYS A 90 -16.97 15.29 7.71
CA LYS A 90 -16.72 15.68 6.31
C LYS A 90 -15.59 16.71 6.20
N GLU A 91 -15.63 17.74 7.04
CA GLU A 91 -14.62 18.79 7.03
C GLU A 91 -13.22 18.24 7.36
N VAL A 92 -13.11 17.42 8.41
CA VAL A 92 -11.85 16.80 8.81
C VAL A 92 -11.32 15.82 7.76
N LEU A 93 -12.19 15.01 7.15
CA LEU A 93 -11.80 14.11 6.07
C LEU A 93 -11.26 14.88 4.86
N ARG A 94 -11.87 16.02 4.52
CA ARG A 94 -11.37 16.91 3.47
C ARG A 94 -10.00 17.51 3.82
N ASP A 95 -9.84 18.00 5.05
CA ASP A 95 -8.57 18.56 5.53
C ASP A 95 -7.45 17.50 5.50
N LEU A 96 -7.75 16.25 5.88
CA LEU A 96 -6.82 15.12 5.77
C LEU A 96 -6.45 14.80 4.32
N GLY A 97 -7.38 14.94 3.37
CA GLY A 97 -7.08 14.77 1.96
C GLY A 97 -6.03 15.77 1.46
N TYR A 98 -6.11 17.05 1.88
CA TYR A 98 -5.07 18.04 1.56
C TYR A 98 -3.75 17.73 2.25
N GLU A 99 -3.78 17.28 3.50
CA GLU A 99 -2.58 16.86 4.21
C GLU A 99 -1.88 15.69 3.52
N LEU A 100 -2.63 14.69 3.04
CA LEU A 100 -2.09 13.57 2.27
C LEU A 100 -1.45 14.04 0.95
N GLN A 101 -1.99 15.08 0.30
CA GLN A 101 -1.35 15.66 -0.88
C GLN A 101 0.00 16.31 -0.54
N ASP A 102 0.08 17.02 0.57
CA ASP A 102 1.33 17.64 1.01
C ASP A 102 2.35 16.59 1.46
N LEU A 103 1.91 15.51 2.12
CA LEU A 103 2.76 14.36 2.44
C LEU A 103 3.28 13.69 1.16
N ALA A 104 2.44 13.49 0.14
CA ALA A 104 2.87 12.96 -1.15
C ALA A 104 3.92 13.87 -1.80
N ARG A 105 3.74 15.19 -1.72
CA ARG A 105 4.71 16.17 -2.25
C ARG A 105 6.05 16.07 -1.55
N GLN A 106 6.04 16.04 -0.22
CA GLN A 106 7.26 15.91 0.58
C GLN A 106 7.96 14.57 0.34
N ALA A 107 7.20 13.47 0.29
CA ALA A 107 7.72 12.14 -0.01
C ALA A 107 8.37 12.10 -1.41
N SER A 108 7.76 12.74 -2.41
CA SER A 108 8.33 12.84 -3.75
C SER A 108 9.64 13.63 -3.77
N ALA A 109 9.73 14.72 -3.02
CA ALA A 109 10.96 15.52 -2.90
C ALA A 109 12.09 14.76 -2.20
N GLN A 110 11.76 13.77 -1.36
CA GLN A 110 12.70 12.89 -0.68
C GLN A 110 12.93 11.55 -1.42
N GLU A 111 12.44 11.42 -2.65
CA GLU A 111 12.50 10.19 -3.46
C GLU A 111 11.90 8.95 -2.78
N ARG A 112 10.97 9.15 -1.83
CA ARG A 112 10.26 8.09 -1.12
C ARG A 112 9.05 7.61 -1.92
N TYR A 113 9.31 7.08 -3.11
CA TYR A 113 8.29 6.77 -4.12
C TYR A 113 7.19 5.81 -3.65
N ARG A 114 7.51 4.82 -2.79
CA ARG A 114 6.47 3.94 -2.20
C ARG A 114 5.47 4.72 -1.37
N LEU A 115 5.95 5.68 -0.57
CA LEU A 115 5.09 6.52 0.26
C LEU A 115 4.25 7.47 -0.59
N VAL A 116 4.80 7.99 -1.69
CA VAL A 116 4.03 8.78 -2.67
C VAL A 116 2.80 8.02 -3.14
N LEU A 117 2.97 6.75 -3.56
CA LEU A 117 1.86 5.93 -4.04
C LEU A 117 0.81 5.66 -2.95
N ILE A 118 1.24 5.42 -1.71
CA ILE A 118 0.33 5.21 -0.58
C ILE A 118 -0.48 6.47 -0.26
N CYS A 119 0.16 7.65 -0.25
CA CYS A 119 -0.53 8.91 -0.04
C CYS A 119 -1.53 9.22 -1.17
N ILE A 120 -1.21 8.87 -2.42
CA ILE A 120 -2.14 9.00 -3.56
C ILE A 120 -3.34 8.09 -3.38
N GLU A 121 -3.14 6.83 -3.01
CA GLU A 121 -4.22 5.88 -2.78
C GLU A 121 -5.15 6.34 -1.64
N ALA A 122 -4.57 6.76 -0.52
CA ALA A 122 -5.32 7.34 0.60
C ALA A 122 -6.08 8.62 0.20
N SER A 123 -5.49 9.49 -0.62
CA SER A 123 -6.16 10.69 -1.13
C SER A 123 -7.33 10.36 -2.05
N ASN A 124 -7.19 9.32 -2.88
CA ASN A 124 -8.25 8.85 -3.77
C ASN A 124 -9.44 8.29 -2.98
N LEU A 125 -9.22 7.62 -1.85
CA LEU A 125 -10.30 7.18 -0.95
C LEU A 125 -11.12 8.36 -0.40
N LEU A 126 -10.48 9.52 -0.20
CA LEU A 126 -11.13 10.76 0.25
C LEU A 126 -11.63 11.61 -0.92
N GLU A 127 -11.61 11.07 -2.14
CA GLU A 127 -12.01 11.73 -3.40
C GLU A 127 -11.19 13.00 -3.74
N VAL A 128 -10.04 13.20 -3.08
CA VAL A 128 -9.20 14.39 -3.28
C VAL A 128 -8.19 14.13 -4.39
N ASN A 129 -8.55 14.59 -5.58
CA ASN A 129 -7.76 14.42 -6.80
C ASN A 129 -6.98 15.68 -7.17
N SER A 130 -5.78 15.54 -7.74
CA SER A 130 -5.07 16.65 -8.37
C SER A 130 -4.22 16.21 -9.55
N ALA A 131 -3.99 17.14 -10.50
CA ALA A 131 -3.07 16.90 -11.61
C ALA A 131 -1.62 16.69 -11.14
N TYR A 132 -1.27 17.24 -9.98
CA TYR A 132 0.01 16.97 -9.33
C TYR A 132 0.12 15.50 -8.92
N LEU A 133 -0.86 14.97 -8.17
CA LEU A 133 -0.86 13.58 -7.71
C LEU A 133 -0.78 12.58 -8.88
N LYS A 134 -1.49 12.83 -9.97
CA LYS A 134 -1.41 11.98 -11.18
C LYS A 134 0.01 11.92 -11.75
N ARG A 135 0.68 13.07 -11.88
CA ARG A 135 2.07 13.14 -12.38
C ARG A 135 3.06 12.50 -11.41
N ALA A 136 2.93 12.81 -10.12
CA ALA A 136 3.77 12.23 -9.07
C ALA A 136 3.61 10.71 -9.00
N GLY A 137 2.39 10.18 -9.16
CA GLY A 137 2.12 8.75 -9.21
C GLY A 137 2.80 8.07 -10.40
N ALA A 138 2.66 8.63 -11.61
CA ALA A 138 3.32 8.07 -12.80
C ALA A 138 4.85 8.05 -12.66
N GLN A 139 5.43 9.13 -12.12
CA GLN A 139 6.87 9.20 -11.82
C GLN A 139 7.27 8.16 -10.77
N ALA A 140 6.55 8.07 -9.65
CA ALA A 140 6.84 7.13 -8.58
C ALA A 140 6.76 5.67 -9.05
N THR A 141 5.75 5.30 -9.83
CA THR A 141 5.65 3.98 -10.46
C THR A 141 6.85 3.70 -11.36
N THR A 142 7.25 4.67 -12.19
CA THR A 142 8.41 4.53 -13.09
C THR A 142 9.69 4.33 -12.29
N MET A 143 9.87 5.04 -11.17
CA MET A 143 11.06 4.95 -10.35
C MET A 143 11.13 3.66 -9.53
N LEU A 144 10.01 3.15 -9.02
CA LEU A 144 9.96 1.86 -8.31
C LEU A 144 10.18 0.65 -9.22
N GLN A 145 9.92 0.80 -10.53
CA GLN A 145 10.25 -0.23 -11.52
C GLN A 145 11.74 -0.31 -11.84
N LYS A 146 12.56 0.64 -11.38
CA LYS A 146 14.01 0.60 -11.55
C LYS A 146 14.56 -0.52 -10.64
N PRO A 147 15.16 -1.59 -11.18
CA PRO A 147 15.69 -2.66 -10.35
C PRO A 147 16.84 -2.13 -9.48
N MET A 148 17.00 -2.73 -8.29
CA MET A 148 18.20 -2.53 -7.49
C MET A 148 19.33 -3.35 -8.11
N VAL A 149 20.47 -2.72 -8.35
CA VAL A 149 21.61 -3.35 -9.02
C VAL A 149 22.71 -3.59 -8.01
N SER A 150 23.27 -4.80 -8.00
CA SER A 150 24.46 -5.16 -7.24
C SER A 150 25.50 -5.74 -8.18
N VAL A 151 26.70 -5.16 -8.21
CA VAL A 151 27.82 -5.68 -8.99
C VAL A 151 28.50 -6.80 -8.21
N LYS A 152 28.50 -8.00 -8.76
CA LYS A 152 29.05 -9.23 -8.15
C LYS A 152 30.50 -9.47 -8.54
N GLY A 153 30.93 -8.97 -9.69
CA GLY A 153 32.31 -9.17 -10.14
C GLY A 153 32.54 -8.76 -11.59
N PHE A 154 33.78 -8.97 -12.01
CA PHE A 154 34.33 -8.60 -13.29
C PHE A 154 35.18 -9.76 -13.81
N MET A 155 35.11 -10.03 -15.10
CA MET A 155 35.98 -11.00 -15.76
C MET A 155 36.51 -10.40 -17.07
N ASP A 156 37.82 -10.29 -17.15
CA ASP A 156 38.51 -9.94 -18.37
C ASP A 156 38.72 -11.18 -19.21
N ASP A 157 38.17 -11.19 -20.42
CA ASP A 157 38.48 -12.18 -21.42
C ASP A 157 39.80 -11.79 -22.11
N LEU A 158 40.85 -12.58 -21.88
CA LEU A 158 42.19 -12.30 -22.40
C LEU A 158 42.29 -12.46 -23.93
N GLU A 159 41.42 -13.26 -24.55
CA GLU A 159 41.41 -13.48 -25.99
C GLU A 159 40.69 -12.34 -26.70
N THR A 160 39.49 -11.98 -26.23
CA THR A 160 38.67 -10.93 -26.86
C THR A 160 38.99 -9.53 -26.34
N LYS A 161 39.76 -9.41 -25.25
CA LYS A 161 40.02 -8.17 -24.50
C LYS A 161 38.73 -7.47 -24.05
N GLN A 162 37.66 -8.24 -23.83
CA GLN A 162 36.37 -7.72 -23.40
C GLN A 162 36.17 -7.95 -21.91
N LEU A 163 35.73 -6.89 -21.23
CA LEU A 163 35.36 -6.96 -19.82
C LEU A 163 33.88 -7.33 -19.69
N THR A 164 33.60 -8.43 -19.01
CA THR A 164 32.25 -8.86 -18.65
C THR A 164 31.98 -8.53 -17.18
N VAL A 165 30.83 -7.91 -16.92
CA VAL A 165 30.36 -7.54 -15.58
C VAL A 165 29.25 -8.50 -15.15
N PHE A 166 29.38 -9.06 -13.95
CA PHE A 166 28.36 -9.92 -13.35
C PHE A 166 27.50 -9.10 -12.40
N LEU A 167 26.18 -9.14 -12.61
CA LEU A 167 25.21 -8.32 -11.92
C LEU A 167 24.13 -9.19 -11.27
N GLU A 168 23.66 -8.76 -10.11
CA GLU A 168 22.38 -9.20 -9.54
C GLU A 168 21.41 -8.02 -9.58
N LEU A 169 20.26 -8.25 -10.21
CA LEU A 169 19.15 -7.32 -10.30
C LEU A 169 18.04 -7.79 -9.36
N THR A 170 17.67 -6.97 -8.40
CA THR A 170 16.56 -7.24 -7.50
C THR A 170 15.35 -6.39 -7.90
N ASP A 171 14.25 -7.05 -8.21
CA ASP A 171 12.97 -6.38 -8.44
C ASP A 171 12.40 -5.86 -7.10
N TYR A 172 12.00 -4.59 -7.08
CA TYR A 172 11.57 -3.92 -5.85
C TYR A 172 10.28 -4.51 -5.26
N PHE A 173 9.34 -4.96 -6.10
CA PHE A 173 8.02 -5.40 -5.66
C PHE A 173 8.01 -6.87 -5.24
N THR A 174 8.65 -7.71 -6.04
CA THR A 174 8.65 -9.17 -5.88
C THR A 174 9.83 -9.68 -5.08
N GLY A 175 10.89 -8.88 -4.95
CA GLY A 175 12.16 -9.33 -4.38
C GLY A 175 12.87 -10.39 -5.23
N LYS A 176 12.38 -10.65 -6.45
CA LYS A 176 13.00 -11.61 -7.37
C LYS A 176 14.39 -11.12 -7.75
N ILE A 177 15.36 -12.03 -7.67
CA ILE A 177 16.75 -11.77 -8.03
C ILE A 177 17.04 -12.43 -9.38
N ASP A 178 17.45 -11.61 -10.35
CA ASP A 178 17.91 -12.06 -11.65
C ASP A 178 19.42 -11.82 -11.80
N ARG A 179 20.14 -12.84 -12.26
CA ARG A 179 21.59 -12.75 -12.52
C ARG A 179 21.82 -12.44 -13.99
N VAL A 180 22.58 -11.39 -14.26
CA VAL A 180 22.86 -10.90 -15.60
C VAL A 180 24.35 -10.78 -15.81
N GLN A 181 24.80 -11.12 -17.02
CA GLN A 181 26.14 -10.82 -17.50
C GLN A 181 26.01 -9.75 -18.56
N ALA A 182 26.78 -8.67 -18.43
CA ALA A 182 26.68 -7.51 -19.31
C ALA A 182 28.06 -6.92 -19.60
N ARG A 183 28.16 -6.28 -20.76
CA ARG A 183 29.34 -5.56 -21.25
C ARG A 183 28.99 -4.09 -21.44
N GLU A 184 30.02 -3.28 -21.65
CA GLU A 184 29.83 -1.86 -21.96
C GLU A 184 28.99 -1.68 -23.22
N GLY A 185 27.93 -0.88 -23.12
CA GLY A 185 26.94 -0.66 -24.16
C GLY A 185 25.72 -1.57 -24.10
N ASP A 186 25.75 -2.68 -23.35
CA ASP A 186 24.64 -3.64 -23.31
C ASP A 186 23.39 -3.05 -22.65
N GLU A 187 22.23 -3.39 -23.20
CA GLU A 187 20.91 -3.03 -22.69
C GLU A 187 20.14 -4.25 -22.21
N PHE A 188 19.59 -4.18 -21.00
CA PHE A 188 18.85 -5.26 -20.37
C PHE A 188 17.97 -4.70 -19.24
N ASN A 189 16.77 -5.26 -19.05
CA ASN A 189 15.88 -4.90 -17.93
C ASN A 189 15.63 -3.38 -17.76
N ASN A 190 15.57 -2.63 -18.87
CA ASN A 190 15.48 -1.15 -18.92
C ASN A 190 16.69 -0.41 -18.34
N LEU A 191 17.84 -1.07 -18.29
CA LEU A 191 19.13 -0.49 -17.94
C LEU A 191 20.05 -0.56 -19.15
N ARG A 192 20.97 0.40 -19.24
CA ARG A 192 22.14 0.32 -20.10
C ARG A 192 23.40 0.38 -19.25
N LEU A 193 24.33 -0.54 -19.47
CA LEU A 193 25.66 -0.46 -18.87
C LEU A 193 26.46 0.56 -19.69
N VAL A 194 26.71 1.75 -19.13
CA VAL A 194 27.32 2.85 -19.87
C VAL A 194 28.83 2.70 -19.93
N ARG A 195 29.47 2.40 -18.79
CA ARG A 195 30.91 2.14 -18.68
C ARG A 195 31.30 1.63 -17.30
N VAL A 196 32.48 1.00 -17.24
CA VAL A 196 33.14 0.65 -15.97
C VAL A 196 34.09 1.77 -15.54
N ILE A 197 34.10 2.11 -14.26
CA ILE A 197 34.85 3.24 -13.69
C ILE A 197 35.92 2.73 -12.71
N GLY A 198 37.09 3.39 -12.75
CA GLY A 198 38.07 3.32 -11.66
C GLY A 198 38.80 1.98 -11.50
N ARG A 199 39.07 1.23 -12.58
CA ARG A 199 39.64 -0.13 -12.55
C ARG A 199 38.73 -1.09 -11.78
N ASN A 200 37.51 -1.28 -12.26
CA ASN A 200 36.53 -2.23 -11.71
C ASN A 200 36.03 -1.88 -10.29
N LYS A 201 36.04 -0.58 -9.93
CA LYS A 201 35.54 -0.09 -8.64
C LYS A 201 34.06 0.25 -8.66
N SER A 202 33.55 0.63 -9.82
CA SER A 202 32.14 0.95 -9.97
C SER A 202 31.71 0.85 -11.43
N VAL A 203 30.40 0.83 -11.63
CA VAL A 203 29.78 0.74 -12.95
C VAL A 203 28.72 1.83 -13.06
N LEU A 204 28.76 2.56 -14.17
CA LEU A 204 27.78 3.59 -14.50
C LEU A 204 26.65 2.96 -15.32
N PHE A 205 25.43 3.16 -14.84
CA PHE A 205 24.22 2.72 -15.53
C PHE A 205 23.37 3.92 -15.96
N GLU A 206 22.62 3.74 -17.03
CA GLU A 206 21.50 4.60 -17.42
C GLU A 206 20.18 3.85 -17.22
N TYR A 207 19.18 4.51 -16.63
CA TYR A 207 17.82 3.96 -16.55
C TYR A 207 16.98 4.39 -17.76
N LEU A 208 16.73 3.48 -18.69
CA LEU A 208 16.15 3.77 -20.00
C LEU A 208 14.70 4.30 -19.95
N LYS A 209 13.95 4.05 -18.86
CA LYS A 209 12.60 4.62 -18.69
C LYS A 209 12.61 6.10 -18.30
N VAL A 210 13.75 6.61 -17.83
CA VAL A 210 13.93 8.04 -17.50
C VAL A 210 15.19 8.52 -18.22
N PRO A 211 15.06 8.98 -19.49
CA PRO A 211 16.21 9.38 -20.28
C PRO A 211 17.10 10.38 -19.55
N GLY A 212 18.41 10.14 -19.55
CA GLY A 212 19.38 10.97 -18.84
C GLY A 212 19.50 10.71 -17.33
N LEU A 213 18.77 9.75 -16.77
CA LEU A 213 18.98 9.30 -15.39
C LEU A 213 20.15 8.31 -15.33
N PHE A 214 21.31 8.82 -14.94
CA PHE A 214 22.50 8.01 -14.69
C PHE A 214 22.71 7.74 -13.20
N PHE A 215 23.18 6.55 -12.86
CA PHE A 215 23.52 6.19 -11.49
C PHE A 215 24.73 5.26 -11.44
N GLU A 216 25.56 5.45 -10.41
CA GLU A 216 26.75 4.64 -10.17
C GLU A 216 26.46 3.56 -9.14
N VAL A 217 26.96 2.35 -9.41
CA VAL A 217 26.90 1.22 -8.49
C VAL A 217 28.33 0.82 -8.17
N GLN A 218 28.71 0.91 -6.90
CA GLN A 218 30.00 0.45 -6.43
C GLN A 218 30.07 -1.07 -6.52
N SER A 219 31.22 -1.58 -6.94
CA SER A 219 31.49 -2.99 -6.80
C SER A 219 31.73 -3.33 -5.35
N PHE A 220 31.26 -4.50 -4.93
CA PHE A 220 31.71 -5.07 -3.67
C PHE A 220 33.22 -5.30 -3.82
N ALA A 221 34.03 -4.44 -3.23
CA ALA A 221 35.42 -4.73 -2.99
C ALA A 221 35.45 -5.83 -1.91
N PRO A 222 36.08 -7.01 -2.17
CA PRO A 222 36.43 -7.92 -1.10
C PRO A 222 37.41 -7.25 -0.12
#